data_AF-A0A937H9J5-F1
#
_entry.id   AF-A0A937H9J5-F1
#
_cell.length_a   1.000
_cell.length_b   1.000
_cell.length_c   1.000
_cell.angle_alpha   90.00
_cell.angle_beta   90.00
_cell.angle_gamma   90.00
#
_symmetry.space_group_name_H-M   'P 1'
#
loop_
_entity.id
_entity.type
_entity.pdbx_description
1 polymer ?
#
loop_
_entity_poly.entity_id
_entity_poly.type
_entity_poly.pdbx_seq_one_letter_code
_entity_poly.pdbx_strand_id
1 'polypeptide(L)' 'MKNLFPTHPKSVGETYFQHLRFALGTGFQLILWGFIALIHGILPFTFKTYVSTRIKALYHKITTR' A
#
# COMPACT_ATOMS: atom_id res chain seq x y z
N MET A 1 16.82 14.24 21.50
CA MET A 1 15.62 14.07 20.65
C MET A 1 15.59 12.64 20.13
N LYS A 2 14.48 11.92 20.23
CA LYS A 2 14.38 10.54 19.70
C LYS A 2 14.21 10.67 18.18
N ASN A 3 15.20 10.21 17.41
CA ASN A 3 15.10 10.22 15.94
C ASN A 3 14.00 9.22 15.52
N LEU A 4 12.80 9.74 15.25
CA LEU A 4 11.61 8.97 14.86
C LEU A 4 11.75 8.35 13.47
N PHE A 5 12.48 9.01 12.57
CA PHE A 5 12.66 8.60 11.19
C PHE A 5 13.36 7.23 11.01
N PRO A 6 14.46 6.91 11.71
CA PRO A 6 15.09 5.59 11.61
C PRO A 6 14.48 4.55 12.55
N THR A 7 13.65 4.92 13.53
CA THR A 7 13.16 3.93 14.52
C THR A 7 12.16 2.97 13.91
N HIS A 8 11.27 3.46 13.04
CA HIS A 8 10.27 2.60 12.41
C HIS A 8 10.88 1.63 11.36
N PRO A 9 11.68 2.08 10.37
CA PRO A 9 12.31 1.17 9.41
C PRO A 9 13.14 0.07 10.11
N LYS A 10 13.88 0.42 11.16
CA LYS A 10 14.65 -0.55 11.95
C LYS A 10 13.76 -1.57 12.68
N SER A 11 12.59 -1.17 13.18
CA SER A 11 11.66 -2.10 13.86
C SER A 11 11.09 -3.19 12.94
N VAL A 12 11.15 -2.97 11.62
CA VAL A 12 10.71 -3.93 10.60
C VAL A 12 11.89 -4.48 9.78
N GLY A 13 13.14 -4.32 10.26
CA GLY A 13 14.33 -4.88 9.62
C GLY A 13 14.76 -4.20 8.31
N GLU A 14 14.28 -2.99 8.02
CA GLU A 14 14.55 -2.29 6.77
C GLU A 14 15.49 -1.08 6.95
N THR A 15 16.28 -0.79 5.91
CA THR A 15 16.92 0.52 5.77
C THR A 15 15.88 1.60 5.45
N TYR A 16 16.19 2.85 5.77
CA TYR A 16 15.30 3.98 5.48
C TYR A 16 14.87 4.03 4.01
N PHE A 17 15.79 3.81 3.08
CA PHE A 17 15.49 3.86 1.64
C PHE A 17 14.65 2.67 1.16
N GLN A 18 14.86 1.45 1.71
CA GLN A 18 14.00 0.31 1.41
C GLN A 18 12.56 0.58 1.86
N HIS A 19 12.40 1.02 3.10
CA HIS A 19 11.10 1.36 3.68
C HIS A 19 10.41 2.49 2.92
N LEU A 20 11.15 3.57 2.61
CA LEU A 20 10.65 4.72 1.87
C LEU A 20 10.16 4.33 0.48
N ARG A 21 10.97 3.59 -0.28
CA ARG A 21 10.59 3.14 -1.64
C ARG A 21 9.35 2.25 -1.59
N PHE A 22 9.30 1.33 -0.63
CA PHE A 22 8.17 0.46 -0.43
C PHE A 22 6.88 1.27 -0.10
N ALA A 23 6.98 2.19 0.85
CA ALA A 23 5.86 3.02 1.30
C ALA A 23 5.34 3.94 0.20
N LEU A 24 6.22 4.64 -0.52
CA LEU A 24 5.83 5.52 -1.63
C LEU A 24 5.17 4.74 -2.78
N GLY A 25 5.75 3.61 -3.19
CA GLY A 25 5.17 2.77 -4.23
C GLY A 25 3.80 2.23 -3.86
N THR A 26 3.62 1.87 -2.58
CA THR A 26 2.33 1.41 -2.06
C THR A 26 1.31 2.53 -1.97
N GLY A 27 1.71 3.72 -1.48
CA GLY A 27 0.83 4.90 -1.42
C GLY A 27 0.29 5.28 -2.79
N PHE A 28 1.14 5.29 -3.82
CA PHE A 28 0.70 5.58 -5.18
C PHE A 28 -0.30 4.53 -5.70
N GLN A 29 -0.05 3.25 -5.45
CA GLN A 29 -0.98 2.18 -5.81
C GLN A 29 -2.33 2.34 -5.09
N LEU A 30 -2.33 2.65 -3.80
CA LEU A 30 -3.55 2.86 -3.02
C LEU A 30 -4.38 4.04 -3.55
N ILE A 31 -3.74 5.16 -3.93
CA ILE A 31 -4.42 6.29 -4.55
C ILE A 31 -5.10 5.86 -5.86
N LEU A 32 -4.35 5.18 -6.74
CA LEU A 32 -4.90 4.67 -8.00
C LEU A 32 -6.06 3.69 -7.78
N TRP A 33 -5.91 2.75 -6.85
CA TRP A 33 -6.97 1.79 -6.52
C TRP A 33 -8.19 2.47 -5.91
N GLY A 34 -8.00 3.55 -5.14
CA GLY A 34 -9.08 4.40 -4.66
C GLY A 34 -9.90 4.99 -5.81
N PHE A 35 -9.24 5.58 -6.82
CA PHE A 35 -9.92 6.07 -8.02
C PHE A 35 -10.68 4.95 -8.76
N ILE A 36 -10.07 3.77 -8.91
CA ILE A 36 -10.72 2.62 -9.54
C ILE A 36 -11.94 2.16 -8.74
N ALA A 37 -11.87 2.18 -7.41
CA ALA A 37 -13.00 1.84 -6.54
C ALA A 37 -14.14 2.84 -6.69
N LEU A 38 -13.84 4.14 -6.82
CA LEU A 38 -14.84 5.18 -7.08
C LEU A 38 -15.53 4.96 -8.44
N ILE A 39 -14.75 4.67 -9.49
CA ILE A 39 -15.31 4.33 -10.82
C ILE A 39 -16.21 3.10 -10.72
N HIS A 40 -15.78 2.06 -10.02
CA HIS A 40 -16.62 0.87 -9.77
C HIS A 40 -17.91 1.21 -9.00
N GLY A 41 -17.83 2.08 -8.00
CA GLY A 41 -19.01 2.53 -7.24
C GLY A 41 -20.06 3.25 -8.10
N ILE A 42 -19.62 4.00 -9.12
CA ILE A 42 -20.50 4.66 -10.10
C ILE A 42 -20.95 3.67 -11.19
N LEU A 43 -20.05 2.80 -11.66
CA LEU A 43 -20.25 1.84 -12.73
C LEU A 43 -19.97 0.41 -12.22
N PRO A 44 -20.94 -0.24 -11.54
CA PRO A 44 -20.72 -1.50 -10.80
C PRO A 44 -20.36 -2.69 -11.68
N PHE A 45 -20.54 -2.58 -13.00
CA PHE A 45 -20.13 -3.60 -13.96
C PHE A 45 -18.62 -3.55 -14.30
N THR A 46 -17.92 -2.46 -14.01
CA THR A 46 -16.47 -2.30 -14.23
C THR A 46 -15.67 -2.82 -13.02
N PHE A 47 -14.44 -3.31 -13.20
CA PHE A 47 -13.47 -3.59 -12.11
C PHE A 47 -13.95 -4.42 -10.89
N LYS A 48 -14.97 -5.27 -11.04
CA LYS A 48 -15.71 -5.97 -9.95
C LYS A 48 -14.86 -6.55 -8.81
N THR A 49 -13.69 -7.11 -9.11
CA THR A 49 -12.81 -7.73 -8.11
C THR A 49 -11.41 -7.12 -8.07
N TYR A 50 -11.16 -6.07 -8.86
CA TYR A 50 -9.81 -5.54 -9.08
C TYR A 50 -9.21 -5.02 -7.78
N VAL A 51 -9.90 -4.08 -7.12
CA VAL A 51 -9.39 -3.42 -5.91
C VAL A 51 -9.32 -4.40 -4.74
N SER A 52 -10.35 -5.22 -4.54
CA SER A 52 -10.38 -6.18 -3.42
C SER A 52 -9.28 -7.25 -3.54
N THR A 53 -9.02 -7.76 -4.74
CA THR A 53 -7.91 -8.70 -4.99
C THR A 53 -6.56 -8.05 -4.70
N ARG A 54 -6.36 -6.81 -5.14
CA ARG A 54 -5.12 -6.05 -4.91
C ARG A 54 -4.89 -5.72 -3.44
N ILE A 55 -5.93 -5.35 -2.69
CA ILE A 55 -5.84 -5.12 -1.24
C ILE A 55 -5.46 -6.41 -0.51
N LYS A 56 -6.06 -7.56 -0.84
CA LYS A 56 -5.69 -8.86 -0.24
C LYS A 56 -4.22 -9.21 -0.51
N ALA A 57 -3.77 -9.01 -1.75
CA ALA A 57 -2.37 -9.23 -2.11
C ALA A 57 -1.43 -8.26 -1.39
N LEU A 58 -1.82 -6.98 -1.24
CA LEU A 58 -1.05 -6.00 -0.48
C LEU A 58 -0.99 -6.35 1.00
N TYR A 59 -2.11 -6.76 1.60
CA TYR A 59 -2.16 -7.20 3.00
C TYR A 59 -1.18 -8.34 3.24
N HIS A 60 -1.26 -9.41 2.44
CA HIS A 60 -0.30 -10.51 2.52
C HIS A 60 1.13 -10.00 2.36
N LYS A 61 1.38 -9.17 1.34
CA LYS A 61 2.70 -8.58 1.12
C LYS A 61 3.18 -7.78 2.32
N ILE A 62 2.32 -7.09 3.08
CA ILE A 62 2.70 -6.29 4.27
C ILE A 62 2.98 -7.20 5.48
N THR A 63 2.17 -8.24 5.67
CA THR A 63 2.30 -9.14 6.84
C THR A 63 3.41 -10.17 6.69
N THR A 64 3.85 -10.46 5.47
CA THR A 64 4.97 -11.39 5.21
C THR A 64 6.30 -10.67 4.97
N ARG A 65 6.44 -9.43 5.45
CA ARG A 65 7.70 -8.70 5.37
C ARG A 65 8.55 -8.93 6.60
#